data_AF-A0A7X7HTZ5-F1
#
_entry.id   AF-A0A7X7HTZ5-F1
#
_cell.length_a   1.000
_cell.length_b   1.000
_cell.length_c   1.000
_cell.angle_alpha   90.00
_cell.angle_beta   90.00
_cell.angle_gamma   90.00
#
_symmetry.space_group_name_H-M   'P 1'
#
loop_
_entity.id
_entity.type
_entity.pdbx_description
1 polymer ?
#
loop_
_entity_poly.entity_id
_entity_poly.type
_entity_poly.pdbx_seq_one_letter_code
_entity_poly.pdbx_strand_id
1 'polypeptide(L)' 'PVVWAPAVDGAIVLSQRGGDAELTIGEDVSIAYKSHDADTVTLELQESATFVATTPEAAIAMRYSD' A
#
# COMPACT_ATOMS: atom_id res chain seq x y z
N PRO A 1 9.06 0.03 -15.41
CA PRO A 1 7.74 -0.12 -16.04
C PRO A 1 6.89 1.11 -15.73
N VAL A 2 5.86 1.38 -16.52
CA VAL A 2 4.79 2.32 -16.11
C VAL A 2 3.75 1.49 -15.39
N VAL A 3 3.43 1.87 -14.15
CA VAL A 3 2.48 1.14 -13.29
C VAL A 3 1.25 2.00 -13.09
N TRP A 4 0.06 1.42 -13.27
CA TRP A 4 -1.19 2.10 -12.96
C TRP A 4 -1.36 2.20 -11.45
N ALA A 5 -1.47 3.43 -10.93
CA ALA A 5 -1.54 3.72 -9.51
C ALA A 5 -2.75 4.62 -9.22
N PRO A 6 -3.98 4.06 -9.16
CA PRO A 6 -5.21 4.85 -9.01
C PRO A 6 -5.31 5.58 -7.67
N ALA A 7 -4.55 5.15 -6.66
CA ALA A 7 -4.50 5.77 -5.35
C ALA A 7 -3.51 6.96 -5.27
N VAL A 8 -2.73 7.21 -6.32
CA VAL A 8 -1.76 8.31 -6.39
C VAL A 8 -2.38 9.49 -7.13
N ASP A 9 -2.26 10.68 -6.54
CA ASP A 9 -2.54 11.94 -7.22
C ASP A 9 -1.27 12.45 -7.92
N GLY A 10 -1.33 12.58 -9.24
CA GLY A 10 -0.16 12.86 -10.09
C GLY A 10 0.61 11.58 -10.44
N ALA A 11 1.92 11.58 -10.21
CA ALA A 11 2.77 10.42 -10.48
C ALA A 11 4.05 10.42 -9.63
N ILE A 12 4.70 9.26 -9.54
CA ILE A 12 6.00 9.12 -8.87
C ILE A 12 6.96 8.42 -9.83
N VAL A 13 8.15 9.00 -10.03
CA VAL A 13 9.26 8.33 -10.71
C VAL A 13 10.13 7.69 -9.64
N LEU A 14 10.32 6.37 -9.70
CA LEU A 14 11.08 5.62 -8.69
C LEU A 14 12.24 4.84 -9.31
N SER A 15 13.36 4.80 -8.59
CA SER A 15 14.39 3.79 -8.74
C SER A 15 13.84 2.40 -8.41
N GLN A 16 14.23 1.39 -9.20
CA GLN A 16 13.88 -0.02 -8.95
C GLN A 16 15.13 -0.86 -8.62
N ARG A 17 16.21 -0.23 -8.15
CA ARG A 17 17.46 -0.95 -7.80
C ARG A 17 17.35 -1.78 -6.51
N GLY A 18 16.26 -1.60 -5.75
CA GLY A 18 16.00 -2.28 -4.48
C GLY A 18 16.61 -1.56 -3.27
N GLY A 19 16.03 -1.79 -2.09
CA GLY A 19 16.52 -1.25 -0.81
C GLY A 19 16.16 0.21 -0.50
N ASP A 20 15.63 0.96 -1.47
CA ASP A 20 15.32 2.39 -1.28
C ASP A 20 13.96 2.64 -0.58
N ALA A 21 13.04 1.65 -0.64
CA ALA A 21 11.74 1.67 -0.01
C ALA A 21 11.38 0.27 0.50
N GLU A 22 10.93 0.18 1.74
CA GLU A 22 10.64 -1.08 2.43
C GLU A 22 9.21 -1.10 2.96
N LEU A 23 8.47 -2.14 2.61
CA LEU A 23 7.16 -2.46 3.16
C LEU A 23 7.32 -3.73 3.99
N THR A 24 7.23 -3.62 5.31
CA THR A 24 7.30 -4.75 6.22
C THR A 24 5.89 -5.22 6.55
N ILE A 25 5.61 -6.48 6.26
CA ILE A 25 4.32 -7.12 6.54
C ILE A 25 4.43 -7.94 7.81
N GLY A 26 3.65 -7.59 8.83
CA GLY A 26 3.46 -8.40 10.03
C GLY A 26 2.36 -9.45 9.82
N GLU A 27 1.23 -9.02 9.25
CA GLU A 27 0.13 -9.87 8.81
C GLU A 27 -0.30 -9.42 7.41
N ASP A 28 -0.31 -10.36 6.47
CA ASP A 28 -0.78 -10.11 5.10
C ASP A 28 -2.31 -10.00 5.04
N VAL A 29 -2.84 -9.45 3.96
CA VAL A 29 -4.28 -9.20 3.79
C VAL A 29 -5.07 -10.48 4.03
N SER A 30 -5.87 -10.45 5.10
CA SER A 30 -6.59 -11.61 5.62
C SER A 30 -8.06 -11.29 5.85
N ILE A 31 -8.90 -12.32 5.80
CA ILE A 31 -10.33 -12.21 6.11
C ILE A 31 -10.57 -12.88 7.47
N ALA A 32 -10.93 -12.08 8.47
CA ALA A 32 -11.24 -12.55 9.80
C ALA A 32 -12.75 -12.67 10.02
N TYR A 33 -13.18 -13.72 10.72
CA TYR A 33 -14.54 -13.81 11.22
C TYR A 33 -14.72 -12.83 12.39
N LYS A 34 -15.77 -12.00 12.32
CA LYS A 34 -16.14 -11.09 13.42
C LYS A 34 -17.33 -11.62 14.22
N SER A 35 -18.45 -11.87 13.55
CA SER A 35 -19.70 -12.32 14.18
C SER A 35 -20.68 -12.84 13.13
N HIS A 36 -21.77 -13.48 13.58
CA HIS A 36 -22.93 -13.75 12.73
C HIS A 36 -24.24 -13.62 13.52
N ASP A 37 -25.33 -13.39 12.80
CA ASP A 37 -26.70 -13.52 13.30
C ASP A 37 -27.49 -14.52 12.44
N ALA A 38 -28.83 -14.49 12.51
CA ALA A 38 -29.68 -15.41 11.77
C ALA A 38 -29.62 -15.22 10.25
N ASP A 39 -29.25 -14.03 9.78
CA ASP A 39 -29.37 -13.62 8.38
C ASP A 39 -28.00 -13.30 7.75
N THR A 40 -26.99 -12.94 8.54
CA THR A 40 -25.73 -12.40 8.04
C THR A 40 -24.50 -12.89 8.82
N VAL A 41 -23.37 -12.95 8.11
CA VAL A 41 -22.03 -13.13 8.69
C VAL A 41 -21.25 -11.84 8.45
N THR A 42 -20.70 -11.29 9.53
CA THR A 42 -19.78 -10.15 9.47
C THR A 42 -18.34 -10.65 9.45
N LEU A 43 -17.61 -10.27 8.41
CA LEU A 43 -16.20 -10.52 8.25
C LEU A 43 -15.44 -9.20 8.26
N GLU A 44 -14.15 -9.23 8.59
CA GLU A 44 -13.25 -8.08 8.56
C GLU A 44 -12.07 -8.36 7.63
N LEU A 45 -11.64 -7.32 6.91
CA LEU A 45 -10.30 -7.32 6.33
C LEU A 45 -9.32 -6.88 7.41
N GLN A 46 -8.28 -7.68 7.63
CA GLN A 46 -7.21 -7.40 8.57
C GLN A 46 -5.88 -7.44 7.84
N GLU A 47 -5.01 -6.47 8.14
CA GLU A 47 -3.62 -6.42 7.71
C GLU A 47 -2.81 -5.71 8.80
N SER A 48 -1.52 -6.03 8.89
CA SER A 48 -0.58 -5.29 9.72
C SER A 48 0.69 -5.05 8.92
N ALA A 49 0.96 -3.78 8.65
CA ALA A 49 2.10 -3.38 7.84
C ALA A 49 2.71 -2.07 8.35
N THR A 50 3.98 -1.85 8.01
CA THR A 50 4.65 -0.56 8.13
C THR A 50 5.46 -0.28 6.88
N PHE A 51 5.68 1.01 6.57
CA PHE A 51 6.41 1.46 5.39
C PHE A 51 7.50 2.46 5.76
N VAL A 52 8.68 2.29 5.17
CA VAL A 52 9.82 3.19 5.35
C VAL A 52 10.45 3.53 3.99
N ALA A 53 10.64 4.81 3.72
CA ALA A 53 11.43 5.31 2.59
C ALA A 53 12.89 5.51 3.04
N THR A 54 13.71 4.47 2.94
CA THR A 54 15.10 4.44 3.41
C THR A 54 16.01 5.41 2.66
N THR A 55 15.73 5.65 1.38
CA THR A 55 16.53 6.53 0.50
C THR A 55 15.58 7.41 -0.30
N PRO A 56 15.07 8.51 0.30
CA PRO A 56 14.02 9.32 -0.31
C PRO A 56 14.43 9.99 -1.62
N GLU A 57 15.72 10.22 -1.86
CA GLU A 57 16.25 10.74 -3.12
C GLU A 57 16.08 9.78 -4.31
N ALA A 58 15.75 8.52 -4.05
CA ALA A 58 15.48 7.51 -5.06
C ALA A 58 14.08 7.64 -5.70
N ALA A 59 13.26 8.60 -5.25
CA ALA A 59 11.93 8.87 -5.76
C ALA A 59 11.71 10.37 -6.02
N ILE A 60 10.99 10.69 -7.10
CA ILE A 60 10.58 12.05 -7.45
C ILE A 60 9.06 12.08 -7.59
N ALA A 61 8.40 12.92 -6.79
CA ALA A 61 6.97 13.20 -6.92
C ALA A 61 6.71 14.20 -8.05
N MET A 62 5.78 13.87 -8.93
CA MET A 62 5.29 14.73 -10.01
C MET A 62 3.85 15.12 -9.70
N ARG A 63 3.57 16.41 -9.71
CA ARG A 63 2.23 16.96 -9.50
C ARG A 63 1.63 17.42 -10.82
N TYR A 64 0.30 17.40 -10.91
CA TYR A 64 -0.39 18.12 -11.97
C TYR A 64 -0.08 19.61 -11.87
N SER A 65 -0.01 20.29 -13.01
CA SER A 65 -0.07 21.75 -13.01
C SER A 65 -1.49 22.15 -12.64
N ASP A 66 -1.63 22.99 -11.61
CA ASP A 66 -2.90 23.64 -11.25
C ASP A 66 -3.58 24.29 -12.46
#